data_AF-A0AAN8NWQ6-F1
#
_entry.id   AF-A0AAN8NWQ6-F1
#
_cell.length_a   1.000
_cell.length_b   1.000
_cell.length_c   1.000
_cell.angle_alpha   90.00
_cell.angle_beta   90.00
_cell.angle_gamma   90.00
#
_symmetry.space_group_name_H-M   'P 1'
#
loop_
_entity.id
_entity.type
_entity.pdbx_description
1 polymer ?
#
loop_
_entity_poly.entity_id
_entity_poly.type
_entity_poly.pdbx_seq_one_letter_code
_entity_poly.pdbx_strand_id
1 'polypeptide(L)'
;MITHHKVDGYDNFIKLMSILDCKGVVILYFCGSPNPLGQSWSAKCNRSGPIVHNVLKQNETKNFHFVHVGVGTANDWKDPYCPFKTHERLQLKSLPSIILWRQSERLTGKECLNADKVKAMIEYLP
;
A
#
# COMPACT_ATOMS: atom_id res chain seq x y z
N MET A 1 8.96 -16.24 0.03
CA MET A 1 9.67 -15.09 0.62
C MET A 1 9.07 -13.80 0.08
N ILE A 2 8.72 -12.85 0.95
CA ILE A 2 8.13 -11.58 0.56
C ILE A 2 9.17 -10.71 -0.16
N THR A 3 8.85 -10.23 -1.35
CA THR A 3 9.70 -9.27 -2.07
C THR A 3 9.20 -7.85 -1.85
N HIS A 4 10.00 -7.03 -1.16
CA HIS A 4 9.61 -5.66 -0.81
C HIS A 4 10.03 -4.66 -1.88
N HIS A 5 9.09 -3.79 -2.25
CA HIS A 5 9.29 -2.65 -3.14
C HIS A 5 8.87 -1.36 -2.44
N LYS A 6 9.55 -0.27 -2.75
CA LYS A 6 9.17 1.09 -2.32
C LYS A 6 9.17 1.99 -3.54
N VAL A 7 8.14 2.80 -3.67
CA VAL A 7 7.99 3.71 -4.81
C VAL A 7 7.24 4.97 -4.38
N ASP A 8 7.66 6.11 -4.90
CA ASP A 8 7.05 7.40 -4.63
C ASP A 8 6.59 8.04 -5.94
N GLY A 9 5.36 8.57 -5.92
CA GLY A 9 4.74 9.22 -7.07
C GLY A 9 4.08 8.24 -8.04
N TYR A 10 3.10 8.75 -8.77
CA TYR A 10 2.25 7.96 -9.66
C TYR A 10 3.00 7.35 -10.84
N ASP A 11 3.85 8.12 -11.52
CA ASP A 11 4.56 7.63 -12.71
C ASP A 11 5.51 6.48 -12.37
N ASN A 12 6.20 6.58 -11.24
CA ASN A 12 7.08 5.51 -10.78
C ASN A 12 6.26 4.28 -10.35
N PHE A 13 5.11 4.48 -9.72
CA PHE A 13 4.18 3.40 -9.40
C PHE A 13 3.73 2.66 -10.67
N ILE A 14 3.30 3.37 -11.72
CA ILE A 14 2.88 2.75 -12.99
C ILE A 14 4.03 1.99 -13.65
N LYS A 15 5.24 2.58 -13.69
CA LYS A 15 6.43 1.90 -14.22
C LYS A 15 6.71 0.60 -13.46
N LEU A 16 6.70 0.63 -12.12
CA LEU A 16 6.90 -0.57 -11.31
C LEU A 16 5.81 -1.61 -11.57
N MET A 17 4.55 -1.18 -11.60
CA MET A 17 3.43 -2.09 -11.84
C MET A 17 3.48 -2.72 -13.23
N SER A 18 3.96 -2.02 -14.27
CA SER A 18 4.16 -2.61 -15.60
C SER A 18 5.11 -3.82 -15.59
N ILE A 19 6.02 -3.88 -14.62
CA ILE A 19 6.98 -4.99 -14.43
C ILE A 19 6.37 -6.09 -13.54
N LEU A 20 5.59 -5.72 -12.52
CA LEU A 20 5.07 -6.64 -11.50
C LEU A 20 3.72 -7.27 -11.86
N ASP A 21 2.94 -6.66 -12.75
CA ASP A 21 1.54 -7.05 -13.01
C ASP A 21 1.38 -8.54 -13.37
N CYS A 22 2.40 -9.16 -13.97
CA CYS A 22 2.40 -10.56 -14.35
C CYS A 22 3.29 -11.47 -13.46
N LYS A 23 3.81 -10.97 -12.33
CA LYS A 23 4.82 -11.68 -11.51
C LYS A 23 4.27 -12.32 -10.23
N GLY A 24 3.00 -12.73 -10.23
CA GLY A 24 2.36 -13.41 -9.10
C GLY A 24 1.53 -12.46 -8.24
N VAL A 25 1.43 -12.76 -6.94
CA VAL A 25 0.59 -11.98 -6.02
C VAL A 25 1.26 -10.66 -5.65
N VAL A 26 0.53 -9.55 -5.73
CA VAL A 26 1.01 -8.22 -5.38
C VAL A 26 0.07 -7.57 -4.36
N ILE A 27 0.61 -7.15 -3.22
CA ILE A 27 -0.08 -6.28 -2.27
C ILE A 27 0.46 -4.86 -2.43
N LEU A 28 -0.45 -3.90 -2.54
CA LEU A 28 -0.16 -2.48 -2.57
C LEU A 28 -0.52 -1.85 -1.25
N TYR A 29 0.39 -1.08 -0.66
CA TYR A 29 0.17 -0.32 0.55
C TYR A 29 0.43 1.17 0.27
N PHE A 30 -0.65 1.94 0.23
CA PHE A 30 -0.63 3.37 -0.11
C PHE A 30 -0.59 4.22 1.16
N CYS A 31 0.42 5.07 1.25
CA CYS A 31 0.58 6.08 2.29
C CYS A 31 0.94 7.44 1.68
N GLY A 32 0.84 8.51 2.47
CA GLY A 32 1.44 9.79 2.09
C GLY A 32 2.95 9.63 1.97
N SER A 33 3.56 10.24 0.95
CA SER A 33 5.01 10.10 0.71
C SER A 33 5.82 10.45 1.96
N PRO A 34 6.84 9.64 2.29
CA PRO A 34 7.62 9.83 3.49
C PRO A 34 8.51 11.08 3.36
N ASN A 35 8.74 11.75 4.47
CA ASN A 35 9.78 12.77 4.61
C ASN A 35 11.18 12.09 4.68
N PRO A 36 12.29 12.84 4.75
CA PRO A 36 13.63 12.28 4.87
C PRO A 36 13.85 11.38 6.10
N LEU A 37 13.00 11.48 7.13
CA LEU A 37 13.03 10.63 8.33
C LEU A 37 12.16 9.35 8.17
N GLY A 38 11.60 9.12 6.98
CA GLY A 38 10.74 7.96 6.69
C GLY A 38 9.30 8.10 7.19
N GLN A 39 8.90 9.27 7.69
CA GLN A 39 7.56 9.49 8.26
C GLN A 39 6.61 10.06 7.22
N SER A 40 5.39 9.52 7.17
CA SER A 40 4.33 10.07 6.35
C SER A 40 3.76 11.35 6.98
N TRP A 41 3.32 12.29 6.16
CA TRP A 41 2.53 13.45 6.61
C TRP A 41 1.15 13.05 7.16
N SER A 42 0.69 11.81 6.93
CA SER A 42 -0.56 11.28 7.46
C SER A 42 -0.33 10.52 8.76
N ALA A 43 -0.92 11.00 9.86
CA ALA A 43 -0.82 10.36 11.18
C ALA A 43 -1.35 8.91 11.18
N LYS A 44 -2.38 8.60 10.38
CA LYS A 44 -2.89 7.23 10.26
C LYS A 44 -1.87 6.32 9.57
N CYS A 45 -1.15 6.81 8.57
CA CYS A 45 -0.10 6.06 7.88
C CYS A 45 1.05 5.72 8.82
N ASN A 46 1.45 6.67 9.68
CA ASN A 46 2.47 6.45 10.71
C ASN A 46 2.05 5.41 11.75
N ARG A 47 0.74 5.31 12.05
CA ARG A 47 0.19 4.30 12.97
C ARG A 47 0.02 2.93 12.31
N SER A 48 -0.37 2.85 11.05
CA SER A 48 -0.54 1.59 10.32
C SER A 48 0.79 0.97 9.90
N GLY A 49 1.83 1.78 9.64
CA GLY A 49 3.15 1.28 9.23
C GLY A 49 3.70 0.17 10.14
N PRO A 50 3.83 0.40 11.46
CA PRO A 50 4.30 -0.62 12.39
C PRO A 50 3.43 -1.88 12.41
N ILE A 51 2.11 -1.74 12.28
CA ILE A 51 1.16 -2.86 12.26
C ILE A 51 1.41 -3.73 11.02
N VAL A 52 1.42 -3.11 9.84
CA VAL A 52 1.66 -3.79 8.56
C VAL A 52 3.03 -4.46 8.56
N HIS A 53 4.08 -3.77 8.98
CA HIS A 53 5.43 -4.33 9.04
C HIS A 53 5.55 -5.50 10.02
N ASN A 54 4.88 -5.44 11.17
CA ASN A 54 4.87 -6.56 12.12
C ASN A 54 4.18 -7.80 11.52
N VAL A 55 3.04 -7.62 10.85
CA VAL A 55 2.33 -8.72 10.18
C VAL A 55 3.17 -9.33 9.07
N LEU A 56 3.82 -8.50 8.24
CA LEU A 56 4.73 -8.98 7.19
C LEU A 56 5.89 -9.80 7.77
N LYS A 57 6.49 -9.34 8.88
CA LYS A 57 7.56 -10.06 9.58
C LYS A 57 7.09 -11.42 10.10
N GLN A 58 5.87 -11.51 10.63
CA GLN A 58 5.27 -12.77 11.09
C GLN A 58 4.96 -13.74 9.94
N ASN A 59 4.97 -13.27 8.70
CA ASN A 59 4.59 -14.01 7.49
C ASN A 59 5.72 -14.02 6.45
N GLU A 60 6.99 -13.88 6.85
CA GLU A 60 8.13 -13.68 5.94
C GLU A 60 8.34 -14.83 4.92
N THR A 61 7.86 -16.03 5.26
CA THR A 61 7.94 -17.23 4.42
C THR A 61 6.99 -17.19 3.21
N LYS A 62 5.92 -16.39 3.26
CA LYS A 62 4.94 -16.21 2.18
C LYS A 62 5.56 -15.70 0.89
N ASN A 63 4.94 -15.97 -0.25
CA ASN A 63 5.50 -15.69 -1.58
C ASN A 63 4.66 -14.68 -2.37
N PHE A 64 4.88 -13.40 -2.10
CA PHE A 64 4.23 -12.30 -2.82
C PHE A 64 5.11 -11.05 -2.88
N HIS A 65 4.74 -10.11 -3.73
CA HIS A 65 5.33 -8.79 -3.81
C HIS A 65 4.58 -7.81 -2.91
N PHE A 66 5.29 -7.14 -2.00
CA PHE A 66 4.75 -6.06 -1.19
C PHE A 66 5.26 -4.72 -1.71
N VAL A 67 4.37 -3.83 -2.13
CA VAL A 67 4.72 -2.51 -2.67
C VAL A 67 4.23 -1.41 -1.74
N HIS A 68 5.15 -0.70 -1.10
CA HIS A 68 4.83 0.53 -0.38
C HIS A 68 4.86 1.70 -1.36
N VAL A 69 3.71 2.35 -1.55
CA VAL A 69 3.50 3.45 -2.49
C VAL A 69 3.28 4.75 -1.72
N GLY A 70 4.15 5.72 -1.94
CA GLY A 70 3.93 7.10 -1.52
C GLY A 70 3.11 7.86 -2.56
N VAL A 71 1.96 8.38 -2.14
CA VAL A 71 1.02 9.07 -3.06
C VAL A 71 1.37 10.53 -3.36
N GLY A 72 2.52 11.01 -2.91
CA GLY A 72 2.91 12.42 -2.95
C GLY A 72 2.62 13.17 -1.66
N THR A 73 2.59 14.49 -1.75
CA THR A 73 2.39 15.41 -0.63
C THR A 73 0.92 15.45 -0.18
N ALA A 74 0.66 16.09 0.96
CA ALA A 74 -0.71 16.30 1.45
C ALA A 74 -1.55 17.13 0.48
N ASN A 75 -0.93 18.03 -0.31
CA ASN A 75 -1.62 18.84 -1.30
C ASN A 75 -1.98 18.02 -2.54
N ASP A 76 -1.04 17.21 -3.04
CA ASP A 76 -1.29 16.28 -4.17
C ASP A 76 -2.43 15.32 -3.84
N TRP A 77 -2.48 14.84 -2.59
CA TRP A 77 -3.57 13.98 -2.14
C TRP A 77 -4.90 14.72 -1.96
N LYS A 78 -4.92 16.01 -1.64
CA LYS A 78 -6.18 16.76 -1.51
C LYS A 78 -6.83 17.03 -2.87
N ASP A 79 -6.03 17.11 -3.93
CA ASP A 79 -6.52 17.28 -5.30
C ASP A 79 -7.58 16.22 -5.64
N PRO A 80 -8.79 16.61 -6.09
CA PRO A 80 -9.79 15.66 -6.59
C PRO A 80 -9.30 14.88 -7.82
N TYR A 81 -8.40 15.45 -8.62
CA TYR A 81 -7.80 14.83 -9.80
C TYR A 81 -6.52 14.04 -9.49
N CYS A 82 -6.19 13.86 -8.20
CA CYS A 82 -5.08 13.01 -7.78
C CYS A 82 -5.16 11.65 -8.53
N PRO A 83 -4.11 11.26 -9.26
CA PRO A 83 -4.19 10.12 -10.18
C PRO A 83 -4.47 8.81 -9.46
N PHE A 84 -4.10 8.67 -8.18
CA PHE A 84 -4.46 7.50 -7.38
C PHE A 84 -5.97 7.41 -7.03
N LYS A 85 -6.67 8.56 -6.98
CA LYS A 85 -8.12 8.60 -6.76
C LYS A 85 -8.90 8.36 -8.04
N THR A 86 -8.39 8.82 -9.18
CA THR A 86 -9.07 8.74 -10.48
C THR A 86 -8.69 7.49 -11.28
N HIS A 87 -7.59 6.81 -10.95
CA HIS A 87 -7.19 5.57 -11.61
C HIS A 87 -8.27 4.49 -11.43
N GLU A 88 -8.72 3.93 -12.55
CA GLU A 88 -9.88 3.02 -12.65
C GLU A 88 -9.83 1.81 -11.70
N ARG A 89 -8.65 1.17 -11.56
CA ARG A 89 -8.46 0.03 -10.65
C ARG A 89 -8.22 0.40 -9.18
N LEU A 90 -7.63 1.57 -8.91
CA LEU A 90 -7.26 1.98 -7.56
C LEU A 90 -8.43 2.65 -6.84
N GLN A 91 -8.93 3.74 -7.43
CA GLN A 91 -10.02 4.57 -6.88
C GLN A 91 -9.87 4.82 -5.38
N LEU A 92 -8.68 5.26 -4.94
CA LEU A 92 -8.39 5.41 -3.52
C LEU A 92 -9.29 6.47 -2.90
N LYS A 93 -9.98 6.12 -1.81
CA LYS A 93 -10.88 7.03 -1.07
C LYS A 93 -10.24 7.59 0.20
N SER A 94 -9.23 6.92 0.73
CA SER A 94 -8.59 7.31 1.98
C SER A 94 -7.17 6.75 2.09
N LEU A 95 -6.37 7.35 2.98
CA LEU A 95 -5.07 6.83 3.38
C LEU A 95 -5.08 6.47 4.87
N PRO A 96 -4.35 5.43 5.29
CA PRO A 96 -3.69 4.43 4.44
C PRO A 96 -4.71 3.58 3.64
N SER A 97 -4.26 2.88 2.61
CA SER A 97 -5.05 1.84 1.94
C SER A 97 -4.17 0.64 1.60
N ILE A 98 -4.67 -0.58 1.84
CA ILE A 98 -4.04 -1.83 1.42
C ILE A 98 -4.93 -2.46 0.34
N ILE A 99 -4.37 -2.82 -0.80
CA ILE A 99 -5.10 -3.45 -1.92
C ILE A 99 -4.38 -4.72 -2.32
N LEU A 100 -5.13 -5.81 -2.39
CA LEU A 100 -4.67 -7.02 -3.07
C LEU A 100 -4.87 -6.84 -4.57
N TRP A 101 -3.79 -6.64 -5.31
CA TRP A 101 -3.85 -6.25 -6.71
C TRP A 101 -4.56 -7.31 -7.57
N ARG A 102 -5.38 -6.85 -8.52
CA ARG A 102 -6.29 -7.67 -9.36
C ARG A 102 -7.41 -8.41 -8.60
N GLN A 103 -7.51 -8.24 -7.28
CA GLN A 103 -8.61 -8.78 -6.48
C GLN A 103 -9.49 -7.64 -5.94
N SER A 104 -10.69 -7.99 -5.48
CA SER A 104 -11.62 -7.02 -4.87
C SER A 104 -11.25 -6.66 -3.44
N GLU A 105 -10.38 -7.45 -2.79
CA GLU A 105 -10.03 -7.28 -1.39
C GLU A 105 -9.19 -6.02 -1.15
N ARG A 106 -9.64 -5.20 -0.20
CA ARG A 106 -8.96 -3.97 0.20
C ARG A 106 -9.30 -3.60 1.64
N LEU A 107 -8.34 -3.00 2.33
CA LEU A 107 -8.52 -2.36 3.63
C LEU A 107 -8.29 -0.87 3.47
N THR A 108 -9.17 -0.06 4.05
CA THR A 108 -9.08 1.41 3.91
C THR A 108 -9.10 2.13 5.25
N GLY A 109 -8.27 3.17 5.38
CA GLY A 109 -8.28 4.10 6.51
C GLY A 109 -8.09 3.43 7.86
N LYS A 110 -9.18 3.29 8.63
CA LYS A 110 -9.16 2.68 9.98
C LYS A 110 -8.94 1.17 9.93
N GLU A 111 -9.30 0.51 8.84
CA GLU A 111 -9.14 -0.94 8.73
C GLU A 111 -7.67 -1.36 8.70
N CYS A 112 -6.81 -0.53 8.12
CA CYS A 112 -5.36 -0.74 8.15
C CYS A 112 -4.73 -0.53 9.54
N LEU A 113 -5.50 -0.01 10.51
CA LEU A 113 -5.10 0.10 11.91
C LEU A 113 -5.56 -1.10 12.75
N ASN A 114 -6.32 -2.02 12.16
CA ASN A 114 -6.75 -3.24 12.82
C ASN A 114 -5.79 -4.38 12.43
N ALA A 115 -4.95 -4.81 13.38
CA ALA A 115 -3.96 -5.85 13.16
C ALA A 115 -4.58 -7.16 12.69
N ASP A 116 -5.75 -7.56 13.20
CA ASP A 116 -6.42 -8.80 12.83
C ASP A 116 -6.91 -8.77 11.39
N LYS A 117 -7.44 -7.63 10.91
CA LYS A 117 -7.82 -7.46 9.50
C LYS A 117 -6.61 -7.52 8.57
N VAL A 118 -5.52 -6.83 8.93
CA VAL A 118 -4.28 -6.84 8.14
C VAL A 118 -3.67 -8.24 8.11
N LYS A 119 -3.69 -8.93 9.26
CA LYS A 119 -3.24 -10.31 9.41
C LYS A 119 -4.05 -11.26 8.56
N ALA A 120 -5.39 -11.21 8.66
CA ALA A 120 -6.28 -12.06 7.85
C ALA A 120 -5.98 -11.90 6.35
N MET A 121 -5.86 -10.67 5.85
CA MET A 121 -5.55 -10.42 4.43
C MET A 121 -4.20 -11.02 3.99
N ILE A 122 -3.17 -11.00 4.86
CA ILE A 122 -1.82 -11.47 4.51
C ILE A 122 -1.67 -12.99 4.72
N GLU A 123 -2.30 -13.56 5.74
CA GLU A 123 -2.15 -14.98 6.10
C GLU A 123 -2.71 -15.94 5.04
N TYR A 124 -3.76 -15.54 4.32
CA TYR A 124 -4.36 -16.37 3.27
C TYR A 124 -3.59 -16.35 1.94
N LEU A 125 -2.54 -15.54 1.84
CA LEU A 125 -1.70 -15.48 0.64
C LEU A 125 -0.80 -16.72 0.52
N PRO A 126 -0.38 -17.08 -0.71
CA PRO A 126 0.53 -18.20 -0.95
C PRO A 126 1.90 -18.01 -0.28
#